data_AF-A0A1I2P4Q5-F1
#
_entry.id   AF-A0A1I2P4Q5-F1
#
_cell.length_a   1.000
_cell.length_b   1.000
_cell.length_c   1.000
_cell.angle_alpha   90.00
_cell.angle_beta   90.00
_cell.angle_gamma   90.00
#
_symmetry.space_group_name_H-M   'P 1'
#
loop_
_entity.id
_entity.type
_entity.pdbx_description
1 polymer ?
#
loop_
_entity_poly.entity_id
_entity_poly.type
_entity_poly.pdbx_seq_one_letter_code
_entity_poly.pdbx_strand_id
1 'polypeptide(L)'
;MKKLTSKTVPPNIRILKYPDITIAKNYPTVGPTGKKKMNVNGLACSIEMYFGVDVLTRNNELIPIQWKGFEEKEKKYQGEIADKNYVQETFRKKLRKTEVTEIEDLNKLLNGIFNAYK
;
A
#
# COMPACT_ATOMS: atom_id res chain seq x y z
N MET A 1 11.37 0.78 -11.58
CA MET A 1 12.45 0.41 -10.62
C MET A 1 13.84 0.34 -11.28
N LYS A 2 13.99 -0.31 -12.44
CA LYS A 2 15.26 -0.40 -13.20
C LYS A 2 16.03 0.92 -13.33
N LYS A 3 15.31 2.05 -13.52
CA LYS A 3 15.89 3.39 -13.70
C LYS A 3 16.49 4.01 -12.42
N LEU A 4 15.95 3.69 -11.24
CA LEU A 4 16.52 4.15 -9.98
C LEU A 4 17.70 3.26 -9.58
N THR A 5 17.58 1.95 -9.77
CA THR A 5 18.64 0.99 -9.44
C THR A 5 19.85 1.10 -10.38
N SER A 6 19.70 1.70 -11.57
CA SER A 6 20.80 1.98 -12.49
C SER A 6 21.60 3.25 -12.16
N LYS A 7 21.23 3.99 -11.10
CA LYS A 7 21.94 5.19 -10.67
C LYS A 7 22.81 4.88 -9.46
N THR A 8 24.01 5.45 -9.45
CA THR A 8 24.82 5.51 -8.23
C THR A 8 24.12 6.41 -7.23
N VAL A 9 23.82 5.86 -6.06
CA VAL A 9 23.29 6.61 -4.92
C VAL A 9 24.34 6.63 -3.80
N PRO A 10 24.44 7.70 -3.01
CA PRO A 10 25.31 7.76 -1.84
C PRO A 10 25.08 6.58 -0.87
N PRO A 11 26.12 6.16 -0.11
CA PRO A 11 26.02 5.03 0.81
C PRO A 11 24.92 5.15 1.89
N ASN A 12 24.50 6.38 2.20
CA ASN A 12 23.43 6.70 3.15
C ASN A 12 22.03 6.80 2.51
N ILE A 13 21.86 6.38 1.25
CA ILE A 13 20.58 6.32 0.55
C ILE A 13 20.29 4.87 0.13
N ARG A 14 19.05 4.44 0.29
CA ARG A 14 18.55 3.14 -0.17
C ARG A 14 17.29 3.31 -1.00
N ILE A 15 17.22 2.55 -2.10
CA ILE A 15 16.04 2.48 -2.95
C ILE A 15 15.26 1.24 -2.53
N LEU A 16 14.04 1.45 -2.05
CA LEU A 16 13.16 0.37 -1.60
C LEU A 16 11.87 0.35 -2.42
N LYS A 17 11.27 -0.82 -2.50
CA LYS A 17 9.88 -1.01 -2.93
C LYS A 17 9.10 -1.46 -1.71
N TYR A 18 7.87 -1.00 -1.56
CA TYR A 18 6.98 -1.63 -0.59
C TYR A 18 6.79 -3.12 -0.92
N PRO A 19 6.80 -3.99 0.12
CA PRO A 19 6.72 -5.43 -0.08
C PRO A 19 5.35 -5.82 -0.61
N ASP A 20 5.29 -6.84 -1.45
CA ASP A 20 4.02 -7.34 -1.95
C ASP A 20 3.25 -8.02 -0.80
N ILE A 21 1.96 -7.70 -0.67
CA ILE A 21 1.06 -8.29 0.32
C ILE A 21 -0.04 -9.11 -0.35
N THR A 22 -0.48 -10.18 0.31
CA THR A 22 -1.41 -11.16 -0.26
C THR A 22 -2.75 -10.52 -0.60
N ILE A 23 -3.30 -9.69 0.29
CA ILE A 23 -4.59 -9.02 0.07
C ILE A 23 -4.58 -8.11 -1.17
N ALA A 24 -3.43 -7.52 -1.49
CA ALA A 24 -3.25 -6.64 -2.64
C ALA A 24 -3.19 -7.38 -3.98
N LYS A 25 -3.08 -8.72 -4.01
CA LYS A 25 -3.07 -9.50 -5.26
C LYS A 25 -4.43 -9.53 -5.96
N ASN A 26 -5.52 -9.38 -5.21
CA ASN A 26 -6.89 -9.41 -5.71
C ASN A 26 -7.76 -8.41 -4.93
N TYR A 27 -7.44 -7.13 -5.09
CA TYR A 27 -8.03 -6.04 -4.30
C TYR A 27 -9.08 -5.28 -5.11
N PRO A 28 -10.19 -4.80 -4.51
CA PRO A 28 -11.16 -4.01 -5.23
C PRO A 28 -10.57 -2.67 -5.69
N THR A 29 -10.86 -2.33 -6.94
CA THR A 29 -10.44 -1.10 -7.58
C THR A 29 -11.63 -0.44 -8.27
N VAL A 30 -11.59 0.88 -8.41
CA VAL A 30 -12.55 1.67 -9.16
C VAL A 30 -11.79 2.46 -10.22
N GLY A 31 -12.15 2.23 -11.48
CA GLY A 31 -11.69 3.02 -12.62
C GLY A 31 -12.86 3.64 -13.38
N PRO A 32 -12.59 4.34 -14.49
CA PRO A 32 -13.63 4.96 -15.32
C PRO A 32 -14.69 3.97 -15.83
N THR A 33 -14.32 2.70 -15.97
CA THR A 33 -15.21 1.61 -16.43
C THR A 33 -15.90 0.86 -15.29
N GLY A 34 -15.79 1.34 -14.05
CA GLY A 34 -16.45 0.77 -12.88
C GLY A 34 -15.53 -0.03 -11.96
N LYS A 35 -16.14 -0.89 -11.14
CA LYS A 35 -15.46 -1.69 -10.11
C LYS A 35 -14.86 -2.97 -10.72
N LYS A 36 -13.60 -3.26 -10.42
CA LYS A 36 -12.92 -4.53 -10.77
C LYS A 36 -11.97 -4.95 -9.67
N LYS A 37 -11.67 -6.24 -9.54
CA LYS A 37 -10.55 -6.70 -8.69
C LYS A 37 -9.29 -6.85 -9.51
N MET A 38 -8.16 -6.36 -8.99
CA MET A 38 -6.87 -6.40 -9.66
C MET A 38 -5.73 -6.59 -8.65
N ASN A 39 -4.57 -6.99 -9.14
CA ASN A 39 -3.34 -6.90 -8.36
C ASN A 39 -2.87 -5.44 -8.31
N VAL A 40 -2.82 -4.86 -7.12
CA VAL A 40 -2.44 -3.46 -6.89
C VAL A 40 -1.02 -3.31 -6.32
N ASN A 41 -0.33 -4.42 -6.04
CA ASN A 41 1.06 -4.40 -5.57
C ASN A 41 1.99 -3.68 -6.57
N GLY A 42 2.72 -2.68 -6.08
CA GLY A 42 3.62 -1.87 -6.91
C GLY A 42 2.93 -0.99 -7.97
N LEU A 43 1.60 -0.88 -7.95
CA LEU A 43 0.81 0.02 -8.80
C LEU A 43 0.09 1.10 -7.99
N ALA A 44 -0.60 0.70 -6.93
CA ALA A 44 -1.43 1.61 -6.14
C ALA A 44 -1.48 1.22 -4.64
N CYS A 45 -0.52 0.42 -4.19
CA CYS A 45 -0.44 -0.06 -2.82
C CYS A 45 0.27 0.98 -1.93
N SER A 46 -0.49 1.90 -1.34
CA SER A 46 0.04 2.91 -0.40
C SER A 46 0.36 2.31 0.98
N ILE A 47 0.98 3.07 1.88
CA ILE A 47 1.30 2.60 3.25
C ILE A 47 0.05 2.17 4.01
N GLU A 48 -1.09 2.80 3.76
CA GLU A 48 -2.37 2.47 4.39
C GLU A 48 -2.80 1.02 4.17
N MET A 49 -2.41 0.42 3.03
CA MET A 49 -2.70 -0.98 2.70
C MET A 49 -2.09 -1.99 3.69
N TYR A 50 -1.14 -1.55 4.51
CA TYR A 50 -0.43 -2.38 5.48
C TYR A 50 -1.04 -2.32 6.88
N PHE A 51 -2.11 -1.53 7.11
CA PHE A 51 -2.70 -1.33 8.45
C PHE A 51 -3.60 -2.48 8.95
N GLY A 52 -3.83 -3.48 8.11
CA GLY A 52 -4.65 -4.65 8.40
C GLY A 52 -6.05 -4.59 7.80
N VAL A 53 -6.63 -5.78 7.56
CA VAL A 53 -7.91 -5.95 6.88
C VAL A 53 -9.06 -5.24 7.59
N ASP A 54 -9.04 -5.25 8.92
CA ASP A 54 -10.02 -4.58 9.77
C ASP A 54 -10.05 -3.06 9.56
N VAL A 55 -8.90 -2.45 9.29
CA VAL A 55 -8.77 -1.01 9.00
C VAL A 55 -9.17 -0.69 7.57
N LEU A 56 -8.90 -1.62 6.65
CA LEU A 56 -9.24 -1.50 5.23
C LEU A 56 -10.71 -1.79 4.91
N THR A 57 -11.49 -2.22 5.90
CA THR A 57 -12.89 -2.63 5.71
C THR A 57 -13.83 -1.57 6.28
N ARG A 58 -14.86 -1.23 5.53
CA ARG A 58 -15.96 -0.35 5.94
C ARG A 58 -17.27 -0.97 5.48
N ASN A 59 -18.26 -1.08 6.38
CA ASN A 59 -19.56 -1.70 6.08
C ASN A 59 -19.43 -3.10 5.47
N ASN A 60 -18.53 -3.92 6.02
CA ASN A 60 -18.24 -5.29 5.55
C ASN A 60 -17.66 -5.39 4.12
N GLU A 61 -17.25 -4.27 3.53
CA GLU A 61 -16.56 -4.23 2.23
C GLU A 61 -15.18 -3.62 2.34
N LEU A 62 -14.22 -4.12 1.55
CA LEU A 62 -12.90 -3.51 1.42
C LEU A 62 -13.03 -2.16 0.71
N ILE A 63 -12.44 -1.13 1.31
CA ILE A 63 -12.35 0.20 0.71
C ILE A 63 -11.47 0.08 -0.54
N PRO A 64 -11.99 0.44 -1.72
CA PRO A 64 -11.29 0.17 -2.97
C PRO A 64 -10.13 1.14 -3.20
N ILE A 65 -9.20 0.71 -4.05
CA ILE A 65 -8.28 1.62 -4.71
C ILE A 65 -9.03 2.42 -5.78
N GLN A 66 -8.86 3.73 -5.77
CA GLN A 66 -9.30 4.62 -6.84
C GLN A 66 -8.14 4.85 -7.81
N TRP A 67 -8.31 4.44 -9.08
CA TRP A 67 -7.37 4.78 -10.13
C TRP A 67 -7.44 6.29 -10.43
N LYS A 68 -6.27 6.94 -10.50
CA LYS A 68 -6.15 8.40 -10.69
C LYS A 68 -5.63 8.76 -12.08
N GLY A 69 -4.74 7.94 -12.64
CA GLY A 69 -4.15 8.24 -13.94
C GLY A 69 -3.23 7.13 -14.44
N PHE A 70 -2.88 7.22 -15.72
CA PHE A 70 -1.91 6.36 -16.38
C PHE A 70 -0.58 7.09 -16.49
N GLU A 71 0.50 6.49 -15.97
CA GLU A 71 1.86 6.98 -16.12
C GLU A 71 2.45 6.41 -17.42
N GLU A 72 2.59 7.26 -18.43
CA GLU A 72 3.03 6.87 -19.77
C GLU A 72 4.44 6.28 -19.79
N LYS A 73 5.36 6.85 -19.00
CA LYS A 73 6.78 6.44 -18.99
C LYS A 73 6.96 5.02 -18.47
N GLU A 74 6.15 4.63 -17.50
CA GLU A 74 6.17 3.29 -16.89
C GLU A 74 5.09 2.37 -17.46
N LYS A 75 4.24 2.88 -18.36
CA LYS A 75 3.05 2.23 -18.94
C LYS A 75 2.17 1.56 -17.89
N LYS A 76 1.91 2.27 -16.78
CA LYS A 76 1.21 1.73 -15.61
C LYS A 76 0.16 2.69 -15.08
N TYR A 77 -0.96 2.14 -14.63
CA TYR A 77 -1.92 2.91 -13.84
C TYR A 77 -1.39 3.14 -12.43
N GLN A 78 -1.70 4.32 -11.90
CA GLN A 78 -1.42 4.75 -10.54
C GLN A 78 -2.74 5.09 -9.86
N GLY A 79 -2.80 4.80 -8.56
CA GLY A 79 -3.99 5.00 -7.76
C GLY A 79 -3.65 5.05 -6.29
N GLU A 80 -4.67 5.27 -5.49
CA GLU A 80 -4.58 5.31 -4.03
C GLU A 80 -5.87 4.77 -3.42
N ILE A 81 -5.84 4.40 -2.15
CA ILE A 81 -7.06 4.03 -1.43
C ILE A 81 -8.04 5.21 -1.36
N ALA A 82 -9.30 4.98 -1.73
CA ALA A 82 -10.27 6.05 -1.97
C ALA A 82 -10.57 6.91 -0.73
N ASP A 83 -10.70 6.28 0.45
CA ASP A 83 -11.05 6.94 1.70
C ASP A 83 -9.87 6.90 2.69
N LYS A 84 -8.76 7.51 2.28
CA LYS A 84 -7.51 7.50 3.02
C LYS A 84 -7.66 8.07 4.44
N ASN A 85 -8.46 9.11 4.60
CA ASN A 85 -8.70 9.74 5.91
C ASN A 85 -9.39 8.76 6.85
N TYR A 86 -10.45 8.08 6.41
CA TYR A 86 -11.11 7.05 7.20
C TYR A 86 -10.16 5.93 7.62
N VAL A 87 -9.34 5.43 6.68
CA VAL A 87 -8.38 4.35 6.96
C VAL A 87 -7.36 4.78 8.01
N GLN A 88 -6.81 5.98 7.88
CA GLN A 88 -5.85 6.49 8.87
C GLN A 88 -6.49 6.76 10.24
N GLU A 89 -7.70 7.30 10.30
CA GLU A 89 -8.41 7.51 11.56
C GLU A 89 -8.77 6.19 12.25
N THR A 90 -9.25 5.22 11.47
CA THR A 90 -9.56 3.86 11.96
C THR A 90 -8.29 3.21 12.52
N PHE A 91 -7.17 3.35 11.84
CA PHE A 91 -5.89 2.86 12.32
C PHE A 91 -5.45 3.56 13.61
N ARG A 92 -5.53 4.90 13.69
CA ARG A 92 -5.21 5.64 14.92
C ARG A 92 -6.11 5.23 16.09
N LYS A 93 -7.38 4.93 15.85
CA LYS A 93 -8.30 4.39 16.88
C LYS A 93 -7.88 2.99 17.32
N LYS A 94 -7.48 2.13 16.38
CA LYS A 94 -6.93 0.79 16.67
C LYS A 94 -5.69 0.88 17.58
N LEU A 95 -4.77 1.79 17.29
CA LEU A 95 -3.54 1.99 18.07
C LEU A 95 -3.77 2.53 19.49
N ARG A 96 -4.92 3.15 19.77
CA ARG A 96 -5.26 3.64 21.12
C ARG A 96 -5.80 2.55 22.04
N LYS A 97 -6.07 1.36 21.53
CA LYS A 97 -6.49 0.21 22.34
C LYS A 97 -5.29 -0.32 23.13
N THR A 98 -5.54 -0.79 24.36
CA THR A 98 -4.50 -1.31 25.27
C THR A 98 -3.76 -2.51 24.69
N GLU A 99 -4.41 -3.26 23.80
CA GLU A 99 -3.82 -4.37 23.06
C GLU A 99 -3.89 -4.09 21.56
N VAL A 100 -2.72 -3.95 20.94
CA VAL A 100 -2.57 -3.94 19.49
C VAL A 100 -2.12 -5.34 19.08
N THR A 101 -3.00 -6.08 18.41
CA THR A 101 -2.64 -7.35 17.81
C THR A 101 -1.60 -7.15 16.71
N GLU A 102 -0.76 -8.17 16.49
CA GLU A 102 0.25 -8.13 15.45
C GLU A 102 -0.38 -7.81 14.08
N ILE A 103 0.25 -6.88 13.35
CA ILE A 103 -0.18 -6.47 12.02
C ILE A 103 0.88 -6.99 11.04
N GLU A 104 0.69 -8.22 10.57
CA GLU A 104 1.68 -8.96 9.76
C GLU A 104 2.21 -8.14 8.57
N ASP A 105 1.33 -7.49 7.83
CA ASP A 105 1.71 -6.72 6.65
C ASP A 105 2.49 -5.44 7.04
N LEU A 106 2.13 -4.78 8.14
CA LEU A 106 2.91 -3.66 8.67
C LEU A 106 4.31 -4.11 9.11
N ASN A 107 4.41 -5.28 9.74
CA ASN A 107 5.70 -5.86 10.11
C ASN A 107 6.58 -6.12 8.87
N LYS A 108 6.01 -6.63 7.76
CA LYS A 108 6.75 -6.77 6.49
C LYS A 108 7.27 -5.42 5.99
N LEU A 109 6.43 -4.38 6.00
CA LEU A 109 6.81 -3.03 5.59
C LEU A 109 7.95 -2.47 6.46
N LEU A 110 7.78 -2.51 7.78
CA LEU A 110 8.75 -1.99 8.74
C LEU A 110 10.07 -2.76 8.70
N ASN A 111 10.03 -4.09 8.56
CA ASN A 111 11.24 -4.90 8.36
C ASN A 111 11.97 -4.51 7.07
N GLY A 112 11.25 -4.23 5.99
CA GLY A 112 11.86 -3.74 4.75
C GLY A 112 12.57 -2.39 4.92
N ILE A 113 12.02 -1.49 5.75
CA ILE A 113 12.58 -0.16 6.02
C ILE A 113 13.76 -0.25 6.99
N PHE A 114 13.59 -0.89 8.14
CA PHE A 114 14.58 -0.90 9.22
C PHE A 114 15.79 -1.79 8.94
N ASN A 115 15.66 -2.78 8.06
CA ASN A 115 16.78 -3.61 7.65
C ASN A 115 17.47 -3.12 6.37
N ALA A 116 17.11 -1.95 5.84
CA ALA A 116 17.68 -1.43 4.59
C ALA A 116 19.18 -1.07 4.67
N TYR A 117 19.70 -0.87 5.88
CA TYR A 117 21.09 -0.46 6.16
C TYR A 117 21.89 -1.49 6.97
N LYS A 118 21.26 -2.60 7.36
CA LYS A 118 21.97 -3.73 7.97
C LYS A 118 22.67 -4.53 6.87
#